data_AF-A0A529QY27-F1
#
_entry.id   AF-A0A529QY27-F1
#
_cell.length_a   1.000
_cell.length_b   1.000
_cell.length_c   1.000
_cell.angle_alpha   90.00
_cell.angle_beta   90.00
_cell.angle_gamma   90.00
#
_symmetry.space_group_name_H-M   'P 1'
#
loop_
_entity.id
_entity.type
_entity.pdbx_description
1 polymer ?
#
loop_
_entity_poly.entity_id
_entity_poly.type
_entity_poly.pdbx_seq_one_letter_code
_entity_poly.pdbx_strand_id
1 'polypeptide(L)'
;DYIKGRVEKSGVRKWVRFNTPVRMVTYSDETKKFTVTAHDRTNDVTYSEEFDNVVVASGHFSVPNVPYFEGFSTFNGRILHSHDFRDAMEFKGKDILIIGRSYSAEDIGSQCYKYGAKSITTSYRSKPMGFKWPENWKEVPLLEKVVGKTAHFKDGTTKDVDAIILCTGYLHSFPFLTDDLKLKTANRMWPLDLYEGVVWEKNPKLFYIGMQDQFYTFNMFDAQAWYARDVIMGRIKLPSAEAMAEHSAKWRAREETLEDAEQMIWFQGDYTKELMDQTDYPGFDVEAVNHTFMEWEHHKMENIMTFRDNAYRSLMTGTMAPVHHTPWLQALDDSMESYLEVKGVAAE
;
A
#
# COMPACT_ATOMS: atom_id res chain seq x y z
N ASP A 1 17.02 3.55 -3.53
CA ASP A 1 18.39 3.10 -3.25
C ASP A 1 18.46 2.07 -2.10
N TYR A 2 18.09 2.45 -0.87
CA TYR A 2 18.09 1.58 0.33
C TYR A 2 17.64 0.11 0.11
N ILE A 3 16.44 -0.12 -0.45
CA ILE A 3 15.90 -1.47 -0.70
C ILE A 3 16.79 -2.27 -1.66
N LYS A 4 17.26 -1.61 -2.73
CA LYS A 4 18.11 -2.22 -3.77
C LYS A 4 19.46 -2.64 -3.19
N GLY A 5 20.06 -1.79 -2.36
CA GLY A 5 21.36 -2.08 -1.71
C GLY A 5 21.33 -3.39 -0.89
N ARG A 6 20.22 -3.66 -0.18
CA ARG A 6 20.06 -4.92 0.57
C ARG A 6 20.08 -6.16 -0.33
N VAL A 7 19.30 -6.17 -1.41
CA VAL A 7 19.20 -7.33 -2.31
C VAL A 7 20.42 -7.50 -3.21
N GLU A 8 21.13 -6.42 -3.52
CA GLU A 8 22.42 -6.47 -4.20
C GLU A 8 23.48 -7.18 -3.34
N LYS A 9 23.59 -6.80 -2.06
CA LYS A 9 24.50 -7.47 -1.11
C LYS A 9 24.21 -8.97 -0.98
N SER A 10 22.95 -9.36 -1.01
CA SER A 10 22.54 -10.78 -0.90
C SER A 10 22.72 -11.58 -2.20
N GLY A 11 23.03 -10.94 -3.33
CA GLY A 11 23.29 -11.63 -4.61
C GLY A 11 22.10 -12.41 -5.18
N VAL A 12 20.87 -12.06 -4.78
CA VAL A 12 19.64 -12.79 -5.15
C VAL A 12 19.10 -12.44 -6.54
N ARG A 13 19.62 -11.37 -7.16
CA ARG A 13 19.19 -10.90 -8.49
C ARG A 13 19.30 -12.00 -9.58
N LYS A 14 20.25 -12.93 -9.44
CA LYS A 14 20.47 -14.05 -10.35
C LYS A 14 19.28 -15.02 -10.47
N TRP A 15 18.35 -15.01 -9.50
CA TRP A 15 17.14 -15.83 -9.53
C TRP A 15 15.93 -15.11 -10.17
N VAL A 16 16.07 -13.84 -10.52
CA VAL A 16 14.98 -13.04 -11.07
C VAL A 16 15.05 -13.02 -12.59
N ARG A 17 13.95 -13.43 -13.24
CA ARG A 17 13.74 -13.25 -14.69
C ARG A 17 12.92 -11.97 -14.91
N PHE A 18 13.58 -10.90 -15.33
CA PHE A 18 12.93 -9.61 -15.60
C PHE A 18 12.22 -9.63 -16.96
N ASN A 19 11.27 -8.71 -17.16
CA ASN A 19 10.49 -8.61 -18.41
C ASN A 19 9.73 -9.91 -18.76
N THR A 20 9.36 -10.68 -17.74
CA THR A 20 8.73 -12.00 -17.89
C THR A 20 7.42 -12.06 -17.10
N PRO A 21 6.32 -11.43 -17.57
CA PRO A 21 5.03 -11.54 -16.91
C PRO A 21 4.54 -13.00 -16.84
N VAL A 22 4.10 -13.40 -15.64
CA VAL A 22 3.35 -14.64 -15.44
C VAL A 22 2.00 -14.54 -16.15
N ARG A 23 1.62 -15.58 -16.89
CA ARG A 23 0.38 -15.66 -17.66
C ARG A 23 -0.66 -16.57 -17.01
N MET A 24 -0.22 -17.67 -16.43
CA MET A 24 -1.12 -18.64 -15.82
C MET A 24 -0.40 -19.50 -14.79
N VAL A 25 -1.05 -19.79 -13.68
CA VAL A 25 -0.64 -20.81 -12.71
C VAL A 25 -1.80 -21.78 -12.56
N THR A 26 -1.51 -23.07 -12.74
CA THR A 26 -2.43 -24.18 -12.48
C THR A 26 -1.79 -25.15 -11.51
N TYR A 27 -2.61 -25.94 -10.82
CA TYR A 27 -2.15 -27.01 -9.94
C TYR A 27 -2.70 -28.36 -10.41
N SER A 28 -1.87 -29.40 -10.39
CA SER A 28 -2.28 -30.76 -10.73
C SER A 28 -2.36 -31.62 -9.47
N ASP A 29 -3.54 -32.19 -9.21
CA ASP A 29 -3.73 -33.13 -8.11
C ASP A 29 -3.04 -34.48 -8.34
N GLU A 30 -2.76 -34.85 -9.58
CA GLU A 30 -2.06 -36.10 -9.91
C GLU A 30 -0.56 -35.98 -9.60
N THR A 31 0.07 -34.90 -10.08
CA THR A 31 1.53 -34.70 -9.92
C THR A 31 1.90 -33.98 -8.64
N LYS A 32 0.91 -33.34 -7.97
CA LYS A 32 1.08 -32.48 -6.79
C LYS A 32 2.03 -31.30 -7.04
N LYS A 33 2.07 -30.79 -8.27
CA LYS A 33 2.90 -29.66 -8.71
C LYS A 33 2.06 -28.54 -9.34
N PHE A 34 2.61 -27.34 -9.31
CA PHE A 34 2.14 -26.21 -10.09
C PHE A 34 2.77 -26.20 -11.47
N THR A 35 2.02 -25.80 -12.48
CA THR A 35 2.58 -25.37 -13.78
C THR A 35 2.46 -23.85 -13.86
N VAL A 36 3.60 -23.17 -13.98
CA VAL A 36 3.66 -21.71 -14.15
C VAL A 36 3.99 -21.41 -15.60
N THR A 37 3.04 -20.82 -16.31
CA THR A 37 3.22 -20.32 -17.68
C THR A 37 3.59 -18.85 -17.63
N ALA A 38 4.68 -18.46 -18.28
CA ALA A 38 5.15 -17.10 -18.33
C ALA A 38 5.57 -16.70 -19.76
N HIS A 39 5.63 -15.41 -20.01
CA HIS A 39 5.98 -14.88 -21.33
C HIS A 39 7.23 -14.02 -21.22
N ASP A 40 8.36 -14.49 -21.74
CA ASP A 40 9.58 -13.71 -21.86
C ASP A 40 9.42 -12.73 -23.02
N ARG A 41 9.17 -11.46 -22.69
CA ARG A 41 9.00 -10.38 -23.68
C ARG A 41 10.31 -9.99 -24.37
N THR A 42 11.46 -10.38 -23.83
CA THR A 42 12.76 -10.08 -24.43
C THR A 42 12.98 -10.92 -25.68
N ASN A 43 12.61 -12.20 -25.60
CA ASN A 43 12.73 -13.15 -26.71
C ASN A 43 11.38 -13.42 -27.41
N ASP A 44 10.29 -12.82 -26.92
CA ASP A 44 8.91 -13.02 -27.39
C ASP A 44 8.47 -14.50 -27.38
N VAL A 45 8.78 -15.21 -26.29
CA VAL A 45 8.48 -16.64 -26.13
C VAL A 45 7.65 -16.87 -24.88
N THR A 46 6.59 -17.66 -25.03
CA THR A 46 5.81 -18.19 -23.91
C THR A 46 6.27 -19.61 -23.60
N TYR A 47 6.54 -19.88 -22.33
CA TYR A 47 6.98 -21.19 -21.85
C TYR A 47 6.30 -21.52 -20.52
N SER A 48 6.39 -22.79 -20.12
CA SER A 48 5.87 -23.27 -18.84
C SER A 48 6.92 -24.10 -18.12
N GLU A 49 6.96 -23.98 -16.80
CA GLU A 49 7.83 -24.76 -15.90
C GLU A 49 7.01 -25.31 -14.73
N GLU A 50 7.43 -26.45 -14.18
CA GLU A 50 6.80 -27.06 -13.01
C GLU A 50 7.48 -26.61 -11.72
N PHE A 51 6.69 -26.40 -10.67
CA PHE A 51 7.16 -26.00 -9.34
C PHE A 51 6.44 -26.77 -8.24
N ASP A 52 7.16 -27.13 -7.17
CA ASP A 52 6.56 -27.77 -6.00
C ASP A 52 5.73 -26.80 -5.16
N ASN A 53 6.14 -25.53 -5.11
CA ASN A 53 5.49 -24.44 -4.36
C ASN A 53 5.44 -23.17 -5.21
N VAL A 54 4.46 -22.31 -4.94
CA VAL A 54 4.34 -20.98 -5.57
C VAL A 54 4.13 -19.93 -4.49
N VAL A 55 4.86 -18.81 -4.58
CA VAL A 55 4.71 -17.65 -3.69
C VAL A 55 4.26 -16.45 -4.52
N VAL A 56 3.06 -15.94 -4.27
CA VAL A 56 2.46 -14.80 -4.95
C VAL A 56 2.80 -13.51 -4.20
N ALA A 57 3.69 -12.72 -4.79
CA ALA A 57 4.11 -11.41 -4.28
C ALA A 57 3.88 -10.30 -5.31
N SER A 58 2.75 -10.35 -6.04
CA SER A 58 2.42 -9.42 -7.14
C SER A 58 1.88 -8.07 -6.70
N GLY A 59 1.68 -7.86 -5.39
CA GLY A 59 1.04 -6.68 -4.81
C GLY A 59 -0.46 -6.57 -5.11
N HIS A 60 -1.09 -5.55 -4.54
CA HIS A 60 -2.53 -5.28 -4.71
C HIS A 60 -2.89 -3.79 -4.87
N PHE A 61 -1.90 -2.89 -4.92
CA PHE A 61 -2.09 -1.46 -5.19
C PHE A 61 -1.75 -1.07 -6.64
N SER A 62 -2.27 -1.81 -7.61
CA SER A 62 -1.98 -1.56 -9.04
C SER A 62 -3.16 -1.70 -10.00
N VAL A 63 -4.18 -2.50 -9.67
CA VAL A 63 -5.43 -2.53 -10.46
C VAL A 63 -6.43 -1.55 -9.85
N PRO A 64 -6.71 -0.41 -10.50
CA PRO A 64 -7.46 0.68 -9.87
C PRO A 64 -8.95 0.34 -9.71
N ASN A 65 -9.55 0.81 -8.61
CA ASN A 65 -11.00 0.82 -8.46
C ASN A 65 -11.55 2.13 -9.01
N VAL A 66 -12.17 2.10 -10.20
CA VAL A 66 -12.59 3.30 -10.94
C VAL A 66 -14.12 3.38 -11.00
N PRO A 67 -14.79 3.90 -9.96
CA PRO A 67 -16.24 4.06 -9.97
C PRO A 67 -16.67 5.16 -10.96
N TYR A 68 -17.83 4.94 -11.59
CA TYR A 68 -18.48 5.93 -12.43
C TYR A 68 -19.41 6.83 -11.59
N PHE A 69 -19.40 8.13 -11.87
CA PHE A 69 -20.39 9.09 -11.40
C PHE A 69 -21.10 9.73 -12.60
N GLU A 70 -22.37 10.10 -12.43
CA GLU A 70 -23.14 10.77 -13.47
C GLU A 70 -22.42 12.04 -13.95
N GLY A 71 -22.34 12.22 -15.28
CA GLY A 71 -21.68 13.38 -15.91
C GLY A 71 -20.19 13.21 -16.21
N PHE A 72 -19.55 12.12 -15.78
CA PHE A 72 -18.14 11.86 -16.11
C PHE A 72 -17.88 11.77 -17.62
N SER A 73 -18.82 11.20 -18.38
CA SER A 73 -18.70 11.07 -19.83
C SER A 73 -18.80 12.39 -20.60
N THR A 74 -19.29 13.45 -19.97
CA THR A 74 -19.50 14.78 -20.57
C THR A 74 -18.69 15.88 -19.89
N PHE A 75 -17.93 15.55 -18.83
CA PHE A 75 -17.07 16.50 -18.12
C PHE A 75 -15.93 16.96 -19.04
N ASN A 76 -15.81 18.28 -19.25
CA ASN A 76 -14.80 18.88 -20.11
C ASN A 76 -13.51 19.22 -19.35
N GLY A 77 -12.97 18.22 -18.65
CA GLY A 77 -11.75 18.28 -17.86
C GLY A 77 -11.14 16.90 -17.71
N ARG A 78 -9.95 16.82 -17.11
CA ARG A 78 -9.27 15.53 -16.94
C ARG A 78 -9.89 14.75 -15.79
N ILE A 79 -10.24 13.49 -16.04
CA ILE A 79 -10.57 12.49 -15.00
C ILE A 79 -9.47 11.43 -15.02
N LEU A 80 -8.86 11.17 -13.87
CA LEU A 80 -7.85 10.12 -13.73
C LEU A 80 -7.96 9.41 -12.39
N HIS A 81 -7.50 8.16 -12.32
CA HIS A 81 -7.30 7.48 -11.04
C HIS A 81 -5.93 7.86 -10.44
N SER A 82 -5.78 7.73 -9.12
CA SER A 82 -4.48 7.93 -8.43
C SER A 82 -3.35 7.08 -9.01
N HIS A 83 -3.70 5.94 -9.61
CA HIS A 83 -2.77 5.06 -10.33
C HIS A 83 -2.10 5.72 -11.53
N ASP A 84 -2.79 6.65 -12.20
CA ASP A 84 -2.33 7.33 -13.41
C ASP A 84 -1.76 8.73 -13.13
N PHE A 85 -1.79 9.15 -11.87
CA PHE A 85 -1.19 10.40 -11.43
C PHE A 85 0.33 10.31 -11.49
N ARG A 86 0.99 11.33 -12.04
CA ARG A 86 2.46 11.36 -12.21
C ARG A 86 3.08 12.67 -11.73
N ASP A 87 2.53 13.81 -12.16
CA ASP A 87 3.11 15.12 -11.89
C ASP A 87 2.04 16.11 -11.41
N ALA A 88 2.26 16.68 -10.22
CA ALA A 88 1.38 17.66 -9.60
C ALA A 88 1.38 19.01 -10.33
N MET A 89 2.48 19.35 -11.02
CA MET A 89 2.63 20.62 -11.76
C MET A 89 1.61 20.75 -12.89
N GLU A 90 1.08 19.63 -13.40
CA GLU A 90 -0.05 19.61 -14.35
C GLU A 90 -1.27 20.38 -13.81
N PHE A 91 -1.47 20.36 -12.49
CA PHE A 91 -2.62 20.94 -11.83
C PHE A 91 -2.36 22.34 -11.24
N LYS A 92 -1.20 22.93 -11.54
CA LYS A 92 -0.88 24.30 -11.12
C LYS A 92 -1.94 25.28 -11.62
N GLY A 93 -2.46 26.09 -10.71
CA GLY A 93 -3.50 27.09 -10.98
C GLY A 93 -4.90 26.53 -11.24
N LYS A 94 -5.12 25.22 -11.11
CA LYS A 94 -6.42 24.56 -11.35
C LYS A 94 -7.22 24.35 -10.07
N ASP A 95 -8.55 24.33 -10.21
CA ASP A 95 -9.46 23.89 -9.16
C ASP A 95 -9.64 22.35 -9.26
N ILE A 96 -9.13 21.58 -8.29
CA ILE A 96 -9.14 20.11 -8.35
C ILE A 96 -10.18 19.49 -7.41
N LEU A 97 -10.86 18.45 -7.89
CA LEU A 97 -11.67 17.55 -7.09
C LEU A 97 -10.92 16.24 -6.86
N ILE A 98 -10.81 15.82 -5.61
CA ILE A 98 -10.28 14.50 -5.22
C ILE A 98 -11.43 13.68 -4.64
N ILE A 99 -11.67 12.48 -5.16
CA ILE A 99 -12.70 11.58 -4.62
C ILE A 99 -12.02 10.46 -3.84
N GLY A 100 -12.19 10.43 -2.52
CA GLY A 100 -11.49 9.50 -1.63
C GLY A 100 -11.12 10.16 -0.30
N ARG A 101 -10.75 9.35 0.70
CA ARG A 101 -10.50 9.82 2.09
C ARG A 101 -9.39 9.07 2.84
N SER A 102 -8.41 8.54 2.11
CA SER A 102 -7.30 7.75 2.65
C SER A 102 -5.98 8.25 2.07
N TYR A 103 -4.88 7.53 2.25
CA TYR A 103 -3.52 7.98 1.96
C TYR A 103 -3.32 8.62 0.59
N SER A 104 -3.87 8.05 -0.49
CA SER A 104 -3.74 8.67 -1.82
C SER A 104 -4.43 10.04 -1.92
N ALA A 105 -5.57 10.23 -1.23
CA ALA A 105 -6.27 11.51 -1.23
C ALA A 105 -5.51 12.57 -0.41
N GLU A 106 -4.97 12.16 0.75
CA GLU A 106 -4.10 12.99 1.59
C GLU A 106 -2.86 13.43 0.80
N ASP A 107 -2.12 12.47 0.23
CA ASP A 107 -0.81 12.79 -0.34
C ASP A 107 -0.91 13.46 -1.72
N ILE A 108 -1.74 12.95 -2.64
CA ILE A 108 -1.90 13.59 -3.96
C ILE A 108 -2.46 15.00 -3.80
N GLY A 109 -3.41 15.20 -2.88
CA GLY A 109 -3.88 16.55 -2.55
C GLY A 109 -2.74 17.43 -2.00
N SER A 110 -1.92 16.90 -1.10
CA SER A 110 -0.75 17.61 -0.56
C SER A 110 0.25 17.99 -1.65
N GLN A 111 0.54 17.10 -2.61
CA GLN A 111 1.40 17.41 -3.75
C GLN A 111 0.78 18.52 -4.61
N CYS A 112 -0.48 18.40 -4.99
CA CYS A 112 -1.17 19.44 -5.76
C CYS A 112 -1.16 20.79 -5.03
N TYR A 113 -1.33 20.81 -3.70
CA TYR A 113 -1.21 22.01 -2.88
C TYR A 113 0.20 22.60 -2.98
N LYS A 114 1.22 21.80 -2.67
CA LYS A 114 2.64 22.19 -2.69
C LYS A 114 3.09 22.75 -4.04
N TYR A 115 2.61 22.16 -5.14
CA TYR A 115 2.97 22.56 -6.51
C TYR A 115 2.04 23.61 -7.12
N GLY A 116 1.11 24.18 -6.32
CA GLY A 116 0.42 25.41 -6.65
C GLY A 116 -0.93 25.24 -7.33
N ALA A 117 -1.69 24.18 -7.03
CA ALA A 117 -3.12 24.12 -7.35
C ALA A 117 -3.85 25.32 -6.74
N LYS A 118 -4.84 25.85 -7.48
CA LYS A 118 -5.60 27.03 -7.06
C LYS A 118 -6.47 26.70 -5.85
N SER A 119 -7.19 25.59 -5.92
CA SER A 119 -7.93 25.06 -4.78
C SER A 119 -8.10 23.54 -4.86
N ILE A 120 -8.31 22.93 -3.71
CA ILE A 120 -8.52 21.49 -3.56
C ILE A 120 -9.87 21.26 -2.90
N THR A 121 -10.61 20.29 -3.41
CA THR A 121 -11.83 19.82 -2.78
C THR A 121 -11.79 18.32 -2.70
N THR A 122 -11.83 17.77 -1.49
CA THR A 122 -11.84 16.33 -1.29
C THR A 122 -13.24 15.87 -0.91
N SER A 123 -13.75 14.86 -1.62
CA SER A 123 -15.08 14.32 -1.43
C SER A 123 -15.02 12.94 -0.77
N TYR A 124 -15.76 12.75 0.32
CA TYR A 124 -15.78 11.52 1.11
C TYR A 124 -17.14 10.81 1.12
N ARG A 125 -17.14 9.47 1.14
CA ARG A 125 -18.37 8.65 1.23
C ARG A 125 -18.88 8.44 2.65
N SER A 126 -17.98 8.20 3.60
CA SER A 126 -18.32 7.76 4.96
C SER A 126 -18.15 8.87 5.99
N LYS A 127 -16.91 9.13 6.42
CA LYS A 127 -16.55 10.22 7.33
C LYS A 127 -15.48 11.10 6.67
N PRO A 128 -15.34 12.38 7.05
CA PRO A 128 -14.20 13.19 6.63
C PRO A 128 -12.87 12.60 7.14
N MET A 129 -11.76 13.03 6.54
CA MET A 129 -10.41 12.79 7.07
C MET A 129 -10.19 13.60 8.36
N GLY A 130 -10.66 14.85 8.39
CA GLY A 130 -10.71 15.64 9.62
C GLY A 130 -9.40 16.32 10.01
N PHE A 131 -8.47 16.48 9.07
CA PHE A 131 -7.24 17.24 9.29
C PHE A 131 -7.46 18.76 9.24
N LYS A 132 -6.50 19.52 9.78
CA LYS A 132 -6.44 20.98 9.63
C LYS A 132 -5.88 21.35 8.26
N TRP A 133 -6.77 21.53 7.29
CA TRP A 133 -6.39 21.84 5.92
C TRP A 133 -5.98 23.31 5.71
N PRO A 134 -5.12 23.59 4.71
CA PRO A 134 -4.87 24.96 4.24
C PRO A 134 -6.15 25.67 3.76
N GLU A 135 -6.14 27.00 3.73
CA GLU A 135 -7.31 27.82 3.40
C GLU A 135 -7.97 27.46 2.05
N ASN A 136 -7.18 27.04 1.06
CA ASN A 136 -7.67 26.69 -0.27
C ASN A 136 -8.06 25.21 -0.41
N TRP A 137 -8.14 24.44 0.67
CA TRP A 137 -8.53 23.04 0.67
C TRP A 137 -9.75 22.80 1.56
N LYS A 138 -10.83 22.28 0.96
CA LYS A 138 -12.08 21.91 1.66
C LYS A 138 -12.41 20.43 1.55
N GLU A 139 -12.98 19.85 2.60
CA GLU A 139 -13.64 18.54 2.56
C GLU A 139 -15.16 18.70 2.37
N VAL A 140 -15.75 17.84 1.56
CA VAL A 140 -17.20 17.82 1.27
C VAL A 140 -17.72 16.38 1.25
N PRO A 141 -19.02 16.17 1.48
CA PRO A 141 -19.66 14.86 1.29
C PRO A 141 -19.54 14.34 -0.15
N LEU A 142 -20.00 13.10 -0.34
CA LEU A 142 -19.84 12.37 -1.59
C LEU A 142 -20.37 13.16 -2.81
N LEU A 143 -19.59 13.16 -3.89
CA LEU A 143 -20.03 13.59 -5.21
C LEU A 143 -21.28 12.81 -5.64
N GLU A 144 -22.30 13.50 -6.11
CA GLU A 144 -23.47 12.87 -6.71
C GLU A 144 -23.35 12.82 -8.23
N LYS A 145 -22.99 13.95 -8.84
CA LYS A 145 -22.87 14.12 -10.29
C LYS A 145 -22.04 15.33 -10.67
N VAL A 146 -21.71 15.41 -11.95
CA VAL A 146 -21.08 16.58 -12.58
C VAL A 146 -21.96 17.08 -13.72
N VAL A 147 -22.19 18.39 -13.78
CA VAL A 147 -22.93 19.04 -14.89
C VAL A 147 -22.02 20.10 -15.50
N GLY A 148 -21.54 19.87 -16.73
CA GLY A 148 -20.52 20.73 -17.34
C GLY A 148 -19.21 20.64 -16.56
N LYS A 149 -18.84 21.69 -15.82
CA LYS A 149 -17.69 21.71 -14.88
C LYS A 149 -18.12 21.69 -13.41
N THR A 150 -19.41 21.79 -13.13
CA THR A 150 -19.93 21.94 -11.78
C THR A 150 -20.12 20.58 -11.14
N ALA A 151 -19.35 20.29 -10.09
CA ALA A 151 -19.54 19.14 -9.22
C ALA A 151 -20.67 19.42 -8.22
N HIS A 152 -21.58 18.46 -8.03
CA HIS A 152 -22.69 18.51 -7.08
C HIS A 152 -22.48 17.48 -5.97
N PHE A 153 -22.52 17.90 -4.71
CA PHE A 153 -22.26 17.04 -3.55
C PHE A 153 -23.54 16.74 -2.77
N LYS A 154 -23.53 15.67 -1.96
CA LYS A 154 -24.68 15.21 -1.17
C LYS A 154 -25.28 16.22 -0.20
N ASP A 155 -24.53 17.23 0.22
CA ASP A 155 -25.04 18.31 1.09
C ASP A 155 -25.74 19.45 0.30
N GLY A 156 -25.88 19.29 -1.02
CA GLY A 156 -26.46 20.30 -1.91
C GLY A 156 -25.47 21.39 -2.32
N THR A 157 -24.23 21.38 -1.80
CA THR A 157 -23.21 22.33 -2.24
C THR A 157 -22.71 21.98 -3.65
N THR A 158 -22.17 22.99 -4.33
CA THR A 158 -21.63 22.85 -5.68
C THR A 158 -20.29 23.56 -5.81
N LYS A 159 -19.47 23.12 -6.75
CA LYS A 159 -18.21 23.77 -7.08
C LYS A 159 -17.78 23.47 -8.51
N ASP A 160 -17.35 24.50 -9.24
CA ASP A 160 -16.68 24.29 -10.53
C ASP A 160 -15.27 23.73 -10.32
N VAL A 161 -14.93 22.72 -11.11
CA VAL A 161 -13.64 22.02 -11.05
C VAL A 161 -13.07 21.80 -12.44
N ASP A 162 -11.75 21.82 -12.55
CA ASP A 162 -11.00 21.66 -13.80
C ASP A 162 -10.49 20.23 -14.01
N ALA A 163 -10.30 19.48 -12.92
CA ALA A 163 -9.87 18.09 -12.96
C ALA A 163 -10.44 17.29 -11.79
N ILE A 164 -10.62 15.99 -12.00
CA ILE A 164 -11.11 15.03 -11.02
C ILE A 164 -10.08 13.90 -10.86
N ILE A 165 -9.58 13.71 -9.65
CA ILE A 165 -8.66 12.64 -9.29
C ILE A 165 -9.40 11.62 -8.42
N LEU A 166 -9.52 10.39 -8.89
CA LEU A 166 -10.13 9.29 -8.17
C LEU A 166 -9.08 8.62 -7.28
N CYS A 167 -9.12 8.94 -5.98
CA CYS A 167 -8.34 8.29 -4.94
C CYS A 167 -9.18 7.19 -4.27
N THR A 168 -9.73 6.31 -5.10
CA THR A 168 -10.79 5.35 -4.74
C THR A 168 -10.28 3.92 -4.48
N GLY A 169 -8.95 3.78 -4.34
CA GLY A 169 -8.29 2.55 -3.94
C GLY A 169 -8.07 1.58 -5.09
N TYR A 170 -7.78 0.34 -4.74
CA TYR A 170 -7.38 -0.70 -5.68
C TYR A 170 -8.12 -2.01 -5.41
N LEU A 171 -8.02 -2.93 -6.36
CA LEU A 171 -8.61 -4.27 -6.29
C LEU A 171 -7.50 -5.32 -6.20
N HIS A 172 -7.69 -6.33 -5.35
CA HIS A 172 -6.92 -7.57 -5.41
C HIS A 172 -7.26 -8.29 -6.72
N SER A 173 -6.31 -8.28 -7.65
CA SER A 173 -6.50 -8.80 -9.00
C SER A 173 -5.34 -9.70 -9.40
N PHE A 174 -5.67 -10.95 -9.72
CA PHE A 174 -4.72 -11.99 -10.09
C PHE A 174 -5.16 -12.63 -11.42
N PRO A 175 -4.96 -11.94 -12.56
CA PRO A 175 -5.43 -12.42 -13.86
C PRO A 175 -4.72 -13.70 -14.33
N PHE A 176 -3.62 -14.06 -13.65
CA PHE A 176 -2.81 -15.24 -13.92
C PHE A 176 -3.17 -16.45 -13.02
N LEU A 177 -4.17 -16.34 -12.15
CA LEU A 177 -4.60 -17.43 -11.27
C LEU A 177 -5.97 -17.96 -11.65
N THR A 178 -6.13 -19.29 -11.62
CA THR A 178 -7.43 -19.96 -11.66
C THR A 178 -8.19 -19.78 -10.35
N ASP A 179 -9.51 -19.97 -10.38
CA ASP A 179 -10.39 -19.62 -9.25
C ASP A 179 -10.14 -20.43 -7.97
N ASP A 180 -9.60 -21.64 -8.08
CA ASP A 180 -9.17 -22.51 -6.97
C ASP A 180 -7.91 -21.99 -6.25
N LEU A 181 -7.09 -21.19 -6.93
CA LEU A 181 -5.85 -20.61 -6.38
C LEU A 181 -6.00 -19.13 -6.01
N LYS A 182 -7.02 -18.46 -6.53
CA LYS A 182 -7.17 -17.01 -6.50
C LYS A 182 -7.72 -16.50 -5.18
N LEU A 183 -6.92 -15.71 -4.46
CA LEU A 183 -7.37 -14.92 -3.32
C LEU A 183 -8.44 -13.91 -3.77
N LYS A 184 -9.58 -13.89 -3.07
CA LYS A 184 -10.67 -12.92 -3.26
C LYS A 184 -10.92 -12.20 -1.94
N THR A 185 -10.51 -10.94 -1.85
CA THR A 185 -10.62 -10.14 -0.63
C THR A 185 -10.81 -8.66 -0.95
N ALA A 186 -11.40 -7.91 -0.02
CA ALA A 186 -11.25 -6.47 0.05
C ALA A 186 -9.88 -6.10 0.65
N ASN A 187 -9.43 -4.87 0.44
CA ASN A 187 -8.26 -4.35 1.15
C ASN A 187 -8.61 -4.14 2.64
N ARG A 188 -7.92 -4.87 3.52
CA ARG A 188 -8.16 -4.90 4.98
C ARG A 188 -6.96 -5.51 5.71
N MET A 189 -6.95 -5.46 7.04
CA MET A 189 -5.83 -5.96 7.84
C MET A 189 -5.75 -7.49 7.85
N TRP A 190 -6.89 -8.20 7.81
CA TRP A 190 -6.92 -9.67 7.84
C TRP A 190 -7.78 -10.28 6.72
N PRO A 191 -7.24 -10.51 5.52
CA PRO A 191 -7.88 -11.35 4.50
C PRO A 191 -8.11 -12.79 5.00
N LEU A 192 -9.24 -13.41 4.63
CA LEU A 192 -9.50 -14.82 4.94
C LEU A 192 -8.87 -15.74 3.88
N ASP A 193 -8.95 -17.05 4.12
CA ASP A 193 -8.32 -18.13 3.32
C ASP A 193 -6.77 -18.11 3.37
N LEU A 194 -6.19 -17.32 4.27
CA LEU A 194 -4.74 -17.19 4.48
C LEU A 194 -4.38 -17.51 5.93
N TYR A 195 -3.97 -18.75 6.19
CA TYR A 195 -3.44 -19.14 7.50
C TYR A 195 -2.15 -18.38 7.78
N GLU A 196 -2.04 -17.83 9.00
CA GLU A 196 -0.94 -16.92 9.38
C GLU A 196 -0.83 -15.70 8.44
N GLY A 197 -1.91 -15.36 7.75
CA GLY A 197 -1.95 -14.31 6.73
C GLY A 197 -1.09 -14.60 5.48
N VAL A 198 -0.57 -15.82 5.31
CA VAL A 198 0.42 -16.16 4.27
C VAL A 198 0.06 -17.42 3.50
N VAL A 199 -0.33 -18.50 4.17
CA VAL A 199 -0.51 -19.83 3.57
C VAL A 199 -1.92 -19.96 3.00
N TRP A 200 -2.06 -20.25 1.70
CA TRP A 200 -3.37 -20.47 1.10
C TRP A 200 -4.02 -21.75 1.64
N GLU A 201 -5.08 -21.61 2.43
CA GLU A 201 -5.67 -22.72 3.19
C GLU A 201 -6.16 -23.86 2.31
N LYS A 202 -6.65 -23.54 1.10
CA LYS A 202 -7.22 -24.53 0.16
C LYS A 202 -6.14 -25.34 -0.57
N ASN A 203 -4.91 -24.82 -0.65
CA ASN A 203 -3.75 -25.54 -1.15
C ASN A 203 -2.47 -25.00 -0.48
N PRO A 204 -2.02 -25.61 0.64
CA PRO A 204 -0.92 -25.08 1.46
C PRO A 204 0.49 -25.12 0.83
N LYS A 205 0.60 -25.42 -0.46
CA LYS A 205 1.82 -25.23 -1.27
C LYS A 205 1.83 -23.89 -2.02
N LEU A 206 0.73 -23.13 -1.93
CA LEU A 206 0.60 -21.77 -2.43
C LEU A 206 0.65 -20.78 -1.27
N PHE A 207 1.41 -19.71 -1.45
CA PHE A 207 1.62 -18.67 -0.44
C PHE A 207 1.35 -17.29 -1.03
N TYR A 208 0.92 -16.35 -0.20
CA TYR A 208 0.72 -14.95 -0.54
C TYR A 208 1.51 -14.06 0.41
N ILE A 209 2.21 -13.07 -0.12
CA ILE A 209 3.02 -12.13 0.67
C ILE A 209 2.50 -10.71 0.46
N GLY A 210 2.26 -9.99 1.56
CA GLY A 210 1.88 -8.57 1.55
C GLY A 210 0.48 -8.28 1.02
N MET A 211 -0.47 -9.22 1.16
CA MET A 211 -1.85 -9.06 0.67
C MET A 211 -2.77 -8.32 1.63
N GLN A 212 -2.31 -8.06 2.86
CA GLN A 212 -2.94 -7.21 3.85
C GLN A 212 -2.84 -5.73 3.44
N ASP A 213 -3.74 -4.91 3.97
CA ASP A 213 -3.56 -3.46 4.04
C ASP A 213 -2.36 -3.12 4.94
N GLN A 214 -1.72 -1.97 4.76
CA GLN A 214 -0.32 -1.77 5.19
C GLN A 214 -0.12 -0.53 6.06
N PHE A 215 0.05 -0.73 7.36
CA PHE A 215 0.79 0.18 8.24
C PHE A 215 2.27 -0.25 8.28
N TYR A 216 2.53 -1.48 8.72
CA TYR A 216 3.81 -2.15 8.54
C TYR A 216 3.98 -2.58 7.08
N THR A 217 5.20 -2.48 6.58
CA THR A 217 5.55 -2.85 5.19
C THR A 217 6.73 -3.82 5.17
N PHE A 218 7.97 -3.32 5.04
CA PHE A 218 9.14 -4.16 4.76
C PHE A 218 9.38 -5.24 5.81
N ASN A 219 9.30 -4.90 7.10
CA ASN A 219 9.50 -5.86 8.18
C ASN A 219 8.38 -6.90 8.27
N MET A 220 7.13 -6.52 7.94
CA MET A 220 6.03 -7.48 7.83
C MET A 220 6.26 -8.42 6.65
N PHE A 221 6.69 -7.91 5.50
CA PHE A 221 7.00 -8.75 4.33
C PHE A 221 8.16 -9.71 4.61
N ASP A 222 9.18 -9.27 5.35
CA ASP A 222 10.27 -10.15 5.78
C ASP A 222 9.75 -11.22 6.74
N ALA A 223 8.98 -10.88 7.78
CA ALA A 223 8.41 -11.86 8.70
C ALA A 223 7.55 -12.91 7.95
N GLN A 224 6.71 -12.46 7.01
CA GLN A 224 5.93 -13.33 6.12
C GLN A 224 6.80 -14.23 5.25
N ALA A 225 7.88 -13.69 4.66
CA ALA A 225 8.76 -14.45 3.78
C ALA A 225 9.60 -15.49 4.54
N TRP A 226 10.05 -15.18 5.76
CA TRP A 226 10.74 -16.14 6.63
C TRP A 226 9.80 -17.26 7.08
N TYR A 227 8.57 -16.92 7.43
CA TYR A 227 7.54 -17.90 7.77
C TYR A 227 7.25 -18.84 6.59
N ALA A 228 6.95 -18.29 5.40
CA ALA A 228 6.71 -19.08 4.19
C ALA A 228 7.90 -19.99 3.85
N ARG A 229 9.13 -19.47 3.94
CA ARG A 229 10.36 -20.24 3.75
C ARG A 229 10.41 -21.43 4.69
N ASP A 230 10.18 -21.23 5.98
CA ASP A 230 10.31 -22.29 6.98
C ASP A 230 9.20 -23.35 6.88
N VAL A 231 8.01 -22.97 6.39
CA VAL A 231 6.98 -23.93 5.98
C VAL A 231 7.45 -24.75 4.76
N ILE A 232 7.93 -24.09 3.70
CA ILE A 232 8.41 -24.75 2.47
C ILE A 232 9.57 -25.71 2.76
N MET A 233 10.49 -25.31 3.65
CA MET A 233 11.63 -26.13 4.09
C MET A 233 11.24 -27.21 5.11
N GLY A 234 9.99 -27.25 5.55
CA GLY A 234 9.46 -28.24 6.49
C GLY A 234 9.94 -28.09 7.93
N ARG A 235 10.50 -26.92 8.29
CA ARG A 235 10.89 -26.54 9.65
C ARG A 235 9.66 -26.21 10.50
N ILE A 236 8.69 -25.55 9.89
CA ILE A 236 7.34 -25.36 10.45
C ILE A 236 6.43 -26.42 9.85
N LYS A 237 5.68 -27.12 10.71
CA LYS A 237 4.66 -28.09 10.29
C LYS A 237 3.31 -27.41 10.37
N LEU A 238 2.61 -27.37 9.25
CA LEU A 238 1.26 -26.80 9.20
C LEU A 238 0.28 -27.69 9.99
N PRO A 239 -0.70 -27.07 10.67
CA PRO A 239 -1.73 -27.82 11.39
C PRO A 239 -2.80 -28.36 10.41
N SER A 240 -3.87 -28.97 10.94
CA SER A 240 -4.98 -29.43 10.11
C SER A 240 -5.72 -28.25 9.45
N ALA A 241 -6.49 -28.54 8.40
CA ALA A 241 -7.28 -27.52 7.70
C ALA A 241 -8.28 -26.82 8.64
N GLU A 242 -8.88 -27.57 9.58
CA GLU A 242 -9.80 -27.02 10.57
C GLU A 242 -9.11 -26.04 11.52
N ALA A 243 -7.91 -26.38 11.98
CA ALA A 243 -7.12 -25.52 12.88
C ALA A 243 -6.63 -24.25 12.17
N MET A 244 -6.25 -24.36 10.89
CA MET A 244 -5.91 -23.19 10.05
C MET A 244 -7.10 -22.23 9.93
N ALA A 245 -8.28 -22.76 9.58
CA ALA A 245 -9.49 -21.96 9.46
C ALA A 245 -9.93 -21.33 10.80
N GLU A 246 -9.78 -22.04 11.92
CA GLU A 246 -10.07 -21.52 13.25
C GLU A 246 -9.13 -20.37 13.64
N HIS A 247 -7.84 -20.49 13.35
CA HIS A 247 -6.85 -19.41 13.55
C HIS A 247 -7.25 -18.16 12.75
N SER A 248 -7.50 -18.31 11.45
CA SER A 248 -7.91 -17.21 10.58
C SER A 248 -9.21 -16.55 11.02
N ALA A 249 -10.18 -17.34 11.51
CA ALA A 249 -11.45 -16.81 12.04
C ALA A 249 -11.26 -15.98 13.31
N LYS A 250 -10.36 -16.39 14.23
CA LYS A 250 -10.06 -15.63 15.45
C LYS A 250 -9.43 -14.28 15.13
N TRP A 251 -8.45 -14.26 14.25
CA TRP A 251 -7.80 -13.03 13.80
C TRP A 251 -8.79 -12.11 13.08
N ARG A 252 -9.65 -12.66 12.23
CA ARG A 252 -10.72 -11.90 11.59
C ARG A 252 -11.69 -11.30 12.60
N ALA A 253 -12.14 -12.07 13.58
CA ALA A 253 -13.05 -11.56 14.61
C ALA A 253 -12.42 -10.42 15.41
N ARG A 254 -11.11 -10.51 15.70
CA ARG A 254 -10.35 -9.43 16.35
C ARG A 254 -10.24 -8.18 15.48
N GLU A 255 -9.99 -8.32 14.18
CA GLU A 255 -9.95 -7.18 13.26
C GLU A 255 -11.29 -6.44 13.20
N GLU A 256 -12.41 -7.16 13.25
CA GLU A 256 -13.74 -6.56 13.12
C GLU A 256 -14.17 -5.75 14.35
N THR A 257 -13.42 -5.82 15.46
CA THR A 257 -13.62 -4.96 16.64
C THR A 257 -12.81 -3.66 16.58
N LEU A 258 -11.94 -3.46 15.58
CA LEU A 258 -11.06 -2.29 15.51
C LEU A 258 -11.84 -1.06 15.01
N GLU A 259 -11.67 0.08 15.69
CA GLU A 259 -12.43 1.31 15.45
C GLU A 259 -11.58 2.44 14.87
N ASP A 260 -10.27 2.43 15.13
CA ASP A 260 -9.35 3.52 14.82
C ASP A 260 -7.96 3.04 14.35
N ALA A 261 -7.11 3.99 13.94
CA ALA A 261 -5.79 3.70 13.40
C ALA A 261 -4.84 3.11 14.46
N GLU A 262 -4.95 3.54 15.73
CA GLU A 262 -4.13 3.00 16.82
C GLU A 262 -4.36 1.51 16.97
N GLN A 263 -5.62 1.10 17.11
CA GLN A 263 -5.97 -0.31 17.25
C GLN A 263 -5.52 -1.14 16.04
N MET A 264 -5.60 -0.59 14.83
CA MET A 264 -5.10 -1.25 13.62
C MET A 264 -3.58 -1.40 13.57
N ILE A 265 -2.84 -0.39 14.04
CA ILE A 265 -1.38 -0.42 14.14
C ILE A 265 -0.93 -1.49 15.12
N TRP A 266 -1.52 -1.52 16.32
CA TRP A 266 -1.23 -2.57 17.31
C TRP A 266 -1.60 -3.97 16.81
N PHE A 267 -2.75 -4.11 16.15
CA PHE A 267 -3.16 -5.38 15.53
C PHE A 267 -2.13 -5.91 14.53
N GLN A 268 -1.62 -5.04 13.65
CA GLN A 268 -0.63 -5.45 12.65
C GLN A 268 0.78 -5.62 13.22
N GLY A 269 1.11 -4.89 14.30
CA GLY A 269 2.30 -5.12 15.11
C GLY A 269 2.29 -6.52 15.72
N ASP A 270 1.19 -6.91 16.37
CA ASP A 270 1.02 -8.25 16.94
C ASP A 270 1.15 -9.34 15.88
N TYR A 271 0.53 -9.14 14.71
CA TYR A 271 0.65 -10.07 13.59
C TYR A 271 2.10 -10.24 13.15
N THR A 272 2.81 -9.13 12.97
CA THR A 272 4.22 -9.15 12.56
C THR A 272 5.08 -9.85 13.60
N LYS A 273 4.80 -9.62 14.89
CA LYS A 273 5.47 -10.28 16.01
C LYS A 273 5.20 -11.79 16.05
N GLU A 274 3.95 -12.21 15.87
CA GLU A 274 3.56 -13.64 15.87
C GLU A 274 4.31 -14.44 14.80
N LEU A 275 4.47 -13.89 13.59
CA LEU A 275 5.27 -14.52 12.54
C LEU A 275 6.76 -14.57 12.86
N MET A 276 7.29 -13.47 13.39
CA MET A 276 8.70 -13.34 13.73
C MET A 276 9.12 -14.33 14.81
N ASP A 277 8.31 -14.49 15.86
CA ASP A 277 8.57 -15.41 16.99
C ASP A 277 8.59 -16.90 16.57
N GLN A 278 8.06 -17.24 15.40
CA GLN A 278 8.03 -18.60 14.86
C GLN A 278 9.26 -18.98 14.02
N THR A 279 10.17 -18.04 13.74
CA THR A 279 11.28 -18.24 12.79
C THR A 279 12.61 -17.79 13.37
N ASP A 280 13.69 -17.97 12.59
CA ASP A 280 15.00 -17.41 12.91
C ASP A 280 15.19 -15.96 12.44
N TYR A 281 14.11 -15.25 12.04
CA TYR A 281 14.19 -13.84 11.67
C TYR A 281 14.70 -13.01 12.86
N PRO A 282 15.70 -12.14 12.69
CA PRO A 282 16.19 -11.32 13.77
C PRO A 282 15.05 -10.42 14.28
N GLY A 283 14.69 -10.63 15.55
CA GLY A 283 13.71 -9.84 16.27
C GLY A 283 13.97 -8.33 16.21
N PHE A 284 12.91 -7.53 16.27
CA PHE A 284 13.00 -6.08 16.53
C PHE A 284 11.91 -5.65 17.52
N ASP A 285 12.07 -4.45 18.07
CA ASP A 285 11.15 -3.90 19.07
C ASP A 285 9.85 -3.41 18.41
N VAL A 286 8.87 -4.31 18.27
CA VAL A 286 7.56 -4.05 17.66
C VAL A 286 6.76 -3.02 18.47
N GLU A 287 6.86 -3.05 19.79
CA GLU A 287 6.16 -2.12 20.67
C GLU A 287 6.66 -0.69 20.44
N ALA A 288 7.98 -0.51 20.38
CA ALA A 288 8.57 0.79 20.05
C ALA A 288 8.24 1.26 18.61
N VAL A 289 8.07 0.34 17.65
CA VAL A 289 7.57 0.69 16.31
C VAL A 289 6.12 1.20 16.39
N ASN A 290 5.25 0.54 17.14
CA ASN A 290 3.86 0.99 17.34
C ASN A 290 3.83 2.40 17.95
N HIS A 291 4.65 2.67 18.97
CA HIS A 291 4.75 4.01 19.54
C HIS A 291 5.26 5.06 18.53
N THR A 292 6.21 4.70 17.68
CA THR A 292 6.68 5.61 16.61
C THR A 292 5.56 5.92 15.60
N PHE A 293 4.73 4.94 15.26
CA PHE A 293 3.53 5.19 14.44
C PHE A 293 2.52 6.10 15.15
N MET A 294 2.37 6.00 16.48
CA MET A 294 1.48 6.89 17.24
C MET A 294 1.98 8.33 17.23
N GLU A 295 3.29 8.55 17.39
CA GLU A 295 3.90 9.87 17.23
C GLU A 295 3.64 10.43 15.82
N TRP A 296 3.77 9.60 14.79
CA TRP A 296 3.48 9.99 13.41
C TRP A 296 2.01 10.37 13.18
N GLU A 297 1.05 9.59 13.69
CA GLU A 297 -0.38 9.94 13.61
C GLU A 297 -0.70 11.24 14.36
N HIS A 298 -0.10 11.46 15.54
CA HIS A 298 -0.23 12.72 16.26
C HIS A 298 0.32 13.91 15.44
N HIS A 299 1.50 13.79 14.85
CA HIS A 299 2.06 14.85 14.01
C HIS A 299 1.18 15.17 12.78
N LYS A 300 0.53 14.15 12.18
CA LYS A 300 -0.46 14.37 11.09
C LYS A 300 -1.68 15.16 11.57
N MET A 301 -2.19 14.83 12.77
CA MET A 301 -3.34 15.52 13.35
C MET A 301 -3.01 16.95 13.81
N GLU A 302 -1.79 17.18 14.29
CA GLU A 302 -1.31 18.52 14.62
C GLU A 302 -1.26 19.41 13.39
N ASN A 303 -0.60 18.94 12.31
CA ASN A 303 -0.53 19.63 11.03
C ASN A 303 -0.16 18.68 9.87
N ILE A 304 -1.16 18.39 9.04
CA ILE A 304 -1.06 17.49 7.87
C ILE A 304 -0.09 17.99 6.78
N MET A 305 0.29 19.27 6.77
CA MET A 305 1.26 19.82 5.80
C MET A 305 2.70 19.85 6.32
N THR A 306 2.92 19.61 7.62
CA THR A 306 4.27 19.68 8.24
C THR A 306 4.66 18.42 8.99
N PHE A 307 3.83 17.37 9.01
CA PHE A 307 4.15 16.12 9.72
C PHE A 307 5.48 15.47 9.27
N ARG A 308 5.88 15.74 8.01
CA ARG A 308 7.15 15.27 7.41
C ARG A 308 8.39 16.01 7.89
N ASP A 309 8.22 17.14 8.57
CA ASP A 309 9.33 17.94 9.11
C ASP A 309 9.78 17.45 10.50
N ASN A 310 9.19 16.36 10.99
CA ASN A 310 9.53 15.72 12.26
C ASN A 310 10.60 14.65 12.09
N ALA A 311 11.33 14.39 13.17
CA ALA A 311 12.36 13.36 13.26
C ALA A 311 12.00 12.32 14.31
N TYR A 312 12.41 11.07 14.07
CA TYR A 312 12.13 9.95 14.96
C TYR A 312 13.43 9.22 15.31
N ARG A 313 13.43 8.55 16.47
CA ARG A 313 14.57 7.73 16.90
C ARG A 313 14.60 6.42 16.11
N SER A 314 15.76 6.08 15.56
CA SER A 314 15.99 4.77 14.95
C SER A 314 15.89 3.68 16.01
N LEU A 315 15.02 2.71 15.79
CA LEU A 315 14.85 1.55 16.67
C LEU A 315 15.93 0.46 16.46
N MET A 316 16.73 0.59 15.40
CA MET A 316 17.84 -0.31 15.11
C MET A 316 19.18 0.20 15.67
N THR A 317 19.37 1.52 15.72
CA THR A 317 20.64 2.15 16.12
C THR A 317 20.53 3.04 17.36
N GLY A 318 19.32 3.32 17.83
CA GLY A 318 19.05 4.26 18.92
C GLY A 318 19.29 5.73 18.57
N THR A 319 19.76 6.04 17.36
CA THR A 319 20.14 7.40 16.94
C THR A 319 18.91 8.20 16.53
N MET A 320 18.77 9.43 17.02
CA MET A 320 17.73 10.35 16.56
C MET A 320 18.04 10.81 15.14
N ALA A 321 17.06 10.71 14.23
CA ALA A 321 17.22 11.26 12.89
C ALA A 321 17.46 12.78 12.97
N PRO A 322 18.33 13.36 12.12
CA PRO A 322 18.45 14.80 12.03
C PRO A 322 17.21 15.39 11.36
N VAL A 323 16.91 16.65 11.64
CA VAL A 323 15.94 17.42 10.85
C VAL A 323 16.53 17.67 9.47
N HIS A 324 15.71 17.49 8.43
CA HIS A 324 16.15 17.70 7.05
C HIS A 324 16.52 19.17 6.78
N HIS A 325 17.47 19.42 5.87
CA HIS A 325 18.01 20.76 5.58
C HIS A 325 17.02 21.72 4.89
N THR A 326 15.82 21.23 4.53
CA THR A 326 14.78 22.01 3.86
C THR A 326 13.42 21.43 4.25
N PRO A 327 12.49 22.24 4.78
CA PRO A 327 11.16 21.74 5.13
C PRO A 327 10.40 21.27 3.90
N TRP A 328 9.47 20.34 4.09
CA TRP A 328 8.85 19.58 3.02
C TRP A 328 8.15 20.45 1.98
N LEU A 329 7.48 21.54 2.40
CA LEU A 329 6.81 22.46 1.48
C LEU A 329 7.77 23.18 0.53
N GLN A 330 9.01 23.43 0.95
CA GLN A 330 10.02 24.13 0.14
C GLN A 330 10.95 23.17 -0.63
N ALA A 331 10.99 21.88 -0.27
CA ALA A 331 11.80 20.87 -0.94
C ALA A 331 11.17 20.42 -2.26
N LEU A 332 11.29 21.23 -3.32
CA LEU A 332 10.66 20.98 -4.63
C LEU A 332 11.42 19.98 -5.52
N ASP A 333 12.73 19.81 -5.30
CA ASP A 333 13.55 18.81 -5.96
C ASP A 333 13.47 17.49 -5.20
N ASP A 334 12.97 16.45 -5.86
CA ASP A 334 12.79 15.10 -5.30
C ASP A 334 13.94 14.14 -5.65
N SER A 335 15.02 14.64 -6.23
CA SER A 335 16.22 13.85 -6.52
C SER A 335 16.89 13.35 -5.24
N MET A 336 17.51 12.17 -5.35
CA MET A 336 18.30 11.59 -4.27
C MET A 336 19.51 12.47 -3.95
N GLU A 337 20.10 13.08 -4.97
CA GLU A 337 21.23 13.98 -4.87
C GLU A 337 20.90 15.18 -3.98
N SER A 338 19.81 15.90 -4.28
CA SER A 338 19.35 17.04 -3.48
C SER A 338 19.00 16.64 -2.04
N TYR A 339 18.38 15.48 -1.83
CA TYR A 339 18.00 14.99 -0.50
C TYR A 339 19.20 14.61 0.39
N LEU A 340 20.30 14.14 -0.23
CA LEU A 340 21.51 13.72 0.48
C LEU A 340 22.54 14.85 0.63
N GLU A 341 22.26 16.05 0.13
CA GLU A 341 23.16 17.20 0.29
C GLU A 341 23.37 17.53 1.77
N VAL A 342 24.62 17.47 2.20
CA VAL A 342 25.00 18.00 3.51
C VAL A 342 25.26 19.48 3.31
N LYS A 343 24.26 20.33 3.58
CA LYS A 343 24.51 21.78 3.70
C LYS A 343 25.54 21.96 4.81
N GLY A 344 26.74 22.38 4.41
CA GLY A 344 27.88 22.50 5.31
C GLY A 344 27.50 23.28 6.56
N VAL A 345 27.93 22.75 7.71
CA VAL A 345 28.32 23.59 8.84
C VAL A 345 29.13 24.73 8.23
N ALA A 346 28.64 25.96 8.33
CA ALA A 346 29.40 27.12 7.91
C ALA A 346 30.80 26.96 8.54
N ALA A 347 31.82 26.87 7.68
CA ALA A 347 33.19 26.95 8.15
C ALA A 347 33.35 28.35 8.75
N GLU A 348 33.46 28.37 10.08
CA GLU A 348 33.83 29.45 11.01
C GLU A 348 33.35 30.89 10.74
#